data_AF-A0A4R6BTN3-F1
#
_entry.id   AF-A0A4R6BTN3-F1
#
_cell.length_a   1.000
_cell.length_b   1.000
_cell.length_c   1.000
_cell.angle_alpha   90.00
_cell.angle_beta   90.00
_cell.angle_gamma   90.00
#
_symmetry.space_group_name_H-M   'P 1'
#
loop_
_entity.id
_entity.type
_entity.pdbx_description
1 polymer ?
#
loop_
_entity_poly.entity_id
_entity_poly.type
_entity_poly.pdbx_seq_one_letter_code
_entity_poly.pdbx_strand_id
1 'polypeptide(L)' 'MNSTYKKLFVFILGLIEIIAGFAVYNTSVFGGITLVALGLIFFAVMFMINLREKDPKHPYIY' A
#
# COMPACT_ATOMS: atom_id res chain seq x y z
N MET A 1 -16.08 -11.71 -3.18
CA MET A 1 -14.70 -11.64 -3.72
C MET A 1 -13.74 -12.38 -2.80
N ASN A 2 -12.95 -13.32 -3.34
CA ASN A 2 -11.94 -14.08 -2.59
C ASN A 2 -10.91 -13.13 -1.92
N SER A 3 -10.40 -13.47 -0.73
CA SER A 3 -9.41 -12.67 0.01
C SER A 3 -8.17 -12.39 -0.83
N THR A 4 -7.72 -13.38 -1.60
CA THR A 4 -6.59 -13.26 -2.53
C THR A 4 -6.79 -12.17 -3.58
N TYR A 5 -7.98 -12.09 -4.19
CA TYR A 5 -8.27 -11.06 -5.20
C TYR A 5 -8.35 -9.66 -4.60
N LYS A 6 -8.83 -9.53 -3.35
CA LYS A 6 -8.84 -8.24 -2.64
C LYS A 6 -7.43 -7.74 -2.38
N LYS A 7 -6.52 -8.60 -1.92
CA LYS A 7 -5.11 -8.26 -1.69
C LYS A 7 -4.40 -7.85 -2.98
N LEU A 8 -4.63 -8.60 -4.06
CA LEU A 8 -4.08 -8.29 -5.37
C LEU A 8 -4.57 -6.94 -5.89
N PHE A 9 -5.86 -6.63 -5.72
CA PHE A 9 -6.43 -5.35 -6.12
C PHE A 9 -5.79 -4.17 -5.37
N VAL A 10 -5.65 -4.28 -4.05
CA VAL A 10 -5.00 -3.24 -3.23
C VAL A 10 -3.52 -3.10 -3.57
N PHE A 11 -2.83 -4.21 -3.86
CA PHE A 11 -1.44 -4.19 -4.34
C PHE A 11 -1.29 -3.40 -5.63
N ILE A 12 -2.17 -3.64 -6.60
CA ILE A 12 -2.16 -2.94 -7.90
C ILE A 12 -2.46 -1.45 -7.70
N LEU A 13 -3.42 -1.09 -6.85
CA LEU A 13 -3.74 0.31 -6.55
C LEU A 13 -2.53 1.05 -5.95
N GLY A 14 -1.82 0.44 -4.99
CA GLY A 14 -0.61 1.03 -4.41
C GLY A 14 0.50 1.24 -5.44
N LEU A 15 0.68 0.30 -6.39
CA LEU A 15 1.65 0.49 -7.48
C LEU A 15 1.26 1.66 -8.40
N ILE A 16 -0.03 1.77 -8.74
CA ILE A 16 -0.54 2.86 -9.59
C ILE A 16 -0.33 4.22 -8.91
N GLU A 17 -0.57 4.33 -7.60
CA GLU A 17 -0.33 5.56 -6.83
C GLU A 17 1.15 5.97 -6.86
N ILE A 18 2.08 5.03 -6.70
CA ILE A 18 3.51 5.33 -6.78
C ILE A 18 3.89 5.84 -8.18
N ILE A 19 3.40 5.17 -9.24
CA ILE A 19 3.66 5.59 -10.63
C ILE A 19 3.07 6.97 -10.89
N ALA A 20 1.84 7.23 -10.43
CA ALA A 20 1.20 8.53 -10.54
C ALA A 20 1.99 9.62 -9.80
N GLY A 21 2.53 9.30 -8.63
CA GLY A 21 3.39 10.22 -7.88
C GLY A 21 4.65 10.62 -8.64
N PHE A 22 5.34 9.66 -9.26
CA PHE A 22 6.48 9.98 -10.13
C PHE A 22 6.09 10.77 -11.38
N ALA A 23 4.93 10.47 -11.97
CA ALA A 23 4.43 11.22 -13.13
C ALA A 23 4.10 12.69 -12.79
N VAL A 24 3.56 12.93 -11.60
CA VAL A 24 3.18 14.27 -11.11
C VAL A 24 4.36 15.01 -10.50
N TYR A 25 5.48 14.35 -10.17
CA TYR A 25 6.63 14.98 -9.52
C TYR A 25 7.19 16.20 -10.27
N ASN A 26 7.20 16.13 -11.61
CA ASN A 26 7.68 17.23 -12.45
C ASN A 26 6.73 18.44 -12.49
N THR A 27 5.43 18.24 -12.24
CA THR A 27 4.43 19.32 -12.21
C THR A 27 4.19 19.84 -10.80
N SER A 28 4.27 18.99 -9.79
CA SER A 28 4.13 19.33 -8.38
C SER A 28 4.91 18.37 -7.51
N VAL A 29 6.04 18.84 -6.95
CA VAL A 29 6.90 18.06 -6.04
C VAL A 29 6.10 17.59 -4.82
N PHE A 30 5.28 18.46 -4.22
CA PHE A 30 4.45 18.10 -3.07
C PHE A 30 3.42 17.02 -3.41
N GLY A 31 2.74 17.15 -4.57
CA GLY A 31 1.77 16.17 -5.03
C GLY A 31 2.42 14.82 -5.33
N GLY A 32 3.58 14.83 -6.00
CA GLY A 32 4.35 13.64 -6.31
C GLY A 32 4.79 12.88 -5.06
N ILE A 33 5.40 13.59 -4.10
CA ILE A 33 5.81 12.99 -2.81
C ILE A 33 4.61 12.42 -2.05
N THR A 34 3.49 13.15 -2.01
CA THR A 34 2.28 12.71 -1.30
C THR A 34 1.72 11.41 -1.88
N LEU A 35 1.64 11.31 -3.22
CA LEU A 35 1.16 10.09 -3.89
C LEU A 35 2.09 8.89 -3.68
N VAL A 36 3.41 9.11 -3.74
CA VAL A 36 4.38 8.04 -3.44
C VAL A 36 4.26 7.59 -1.98
N ALA A 37 4.15 8.52 -1.03
CA ALA A 37 3.99 8.21 0.38
C ALA A 37 2.70 7.42 0.66
N LEU A 38 1.58 7.81 0.04
CA LEU A 38 0.31 7.08 0.14
C LEU A 38 0.43 5.66 -0.40
N GLY A 39 1.03 5.47 -1.57
CA GLY A 39 1.25 4.14 -2.14
C GLY A 39 2.10 3.24 -1.22
N LEU A 40 3.14 3.79 -0.60
CA LEU A 40 3.96 3.07 0.39
C LEU A 40 3.18 2.70 1.66
N ILE A 41 2.31 3.60 2.15
CA ILE A 41 1.43 3.32 3.30
C ILE A 41 0.47 2.19 2.96
N PHE A 42 -0.09 2.16 1.75
CA PHE A 42 -0.94 1.05 1.29
C PHE A 42 -0.20 -0.29 1.34
N PHE A 43 1.06 -0.35 0.92
CA PHE A 43 1.87 -1.56 1.04
C PHE A 43 2.13 -1.97 2.49
N ALA A 44 2.45 -1.01 3.35
CA ALA A 44 2.68 -1.27 4.78
C ALA A 44 1.43 -1.84 5.46
N VAL A 45 0.25 -1.26 5.20
CA VAL A 45 -1.03 -1.75 5.73
C VAL A 45 -1.34 -3.15 5.23
N MET A 46 -1.16 -3.41 3.93
CA MET A 46 -1.36 -4.75 3.38
C MET A 46 -0.40 -5.78 3.99
N PHE A 47 0.86 -5.41 4.19
CA PHE A 47 1.85 -6.27 4.83
C PHE A 47 1.43 -6.60 6.27
N MET A 48 1.00 -5.61 7.05
CA MET A 48 0.49 -5.83 8.41
C MET A 48 -0.75 -6.74 8.45
N ILE A 49 -1.68 -6.58 7.49
CA ILE A 49 -2.84 -7.47 7.37
C ILE A 49 -2.41 -8.89 7.02
N ASN A 50 -1.47 -9.06 6.07
CA ASN A 50 -0.93 -10.37 5.70
C ASN A 50 -0.21 -11.06 6.86
N LEU A 51 0.53 -10.31 7.69
CA LEU A 51 1.14 -10.84 8.90
C LEU A 51 0.08 -11.32 9.90
N ARG A 52 -0.97 -10.51 10.13
CA ARG A 52 -2.07 -10.88 11.02
C ARG A 52 -2.82 -12.13 10.56
N GLU A 53 -2.99 -12.31 9.25
CA GLU A 53 -3.64 -13.52 8.72
C GLU A 53 -2.76 -14.77 8.87
N LYS A 54 -1.43 -14.64 8.85
CA LYS A 54 -0.50 -15.75 9.03
C LYS A 54 -0.35 -16.19 10.49
N ASP A 55 -0.50 -15.27 11.44
CA ASP A 55 -0.54 -15.58 12.86
C ASP A 55 -1.69 -14.84 13.59
N PRO A 56 -2.90 -15.42 13.59
CA PRO A 56 -4.06 -14.78 14.21
C PRO A 56 -4.00 -14.76 15.75
N LYS A 57 -3.03 -15.45 16.39
CA LYS A 57 -2.95 -15.61 17.86
C LYS A 57 -1.91 -14.73 18.55
N HIS A 58 -1.02 -14.05 17.81
CA HIS A 58 -0.13 -13.03 18.36
C HIS A 58 -0.43 -11.64 17.78
N PRO A 59 -1.46 -10.94 18.30
CA PRO A 59 -1.66 -9.54 17.99
C PRO A 59 -0.57 -8.75 18.72
N TYR A 60 0.48 -8.36 18.02
CA TYR A 60 1.37 -7.24 18.39
C TYR A 60 1.78 -7.23 19.87
N ILE A 61 2.69 -8.11 20.26
CA ILE A 61 3.44 -7.92 21.51
C ILE A 61 4.86 -7.54 21.09
N TYR A 62 5.19 -6.27 21.33
CA TYR A 62 6.55 -5.74 21.35
C TYR A 62 7.40 -6.49 22.38
#